data_AF-A0A8I0CEN9-F1
#
_entry.id   AF-A0A8I0CEN9-F1
#
_cell.length_a   1.000
_cell.length_b   1.000
_cell.length_c   1.000
_cell.angle_alpha   90.00
_cell.angle_beta   90.00
_cell.angle_gamma   90.00
#
_symmetry.space_group_name_H-M   'P 1'
#
loop_
_entity.id
_entity.type
_entity.pdbx_description
1 polymer ?
#
loop_
_entity_poly.entity_id
_entity_poly.type
_entity_poly.pdbx_seq_one_letter_code
_entity_poly.pdbx_strand_id
1 'polypeptide(L)'
;TLTGNTPLNQAQNFALQSDSARLKALVDELELAQLSANNRQELARLRSELAEKESQQLDAYLQALRNQLNSQRQLEAERALESTELLAENSADLPKDIVAQFKINRELSAALNQQAQRMDLVASQQRQATSQTLQVRQALNTLREQSQWLGSSNLLGEALRAQVARLPEMPKPQQLDTEMAQLRVQRLRYEDLLNKQPLLRQIHQADGQPLTAEQNRILEAQLRTQRELLNSLLQGGDTLLLELTKLKVSNGQLEDALKEVNEATHRYLFWTSDVRPMTIAWPLEIAQDLRRLISLDTFSQLGKASVMMLTSKETILPLFGALILVGCSIYSRRYFTRFLERSAAKVGKVTQDHFWLTLRTLFWSILVASPLPVLWMTLGYGLREAWPYPLAVAIGDG
;
A
#
# COMPACT_ATOMS: atom_id res chain seq x y z
N THR A 1 5.29 -80.36 48.63
CA THR A 1 6.01 -80.96 47.49
C THR A 1 5.62 -80.24 46.21
N LEU A 2 6.56 -79.44 45.69
CA LEU A 2 6.79 -79.14 44.27
C LEU A 2 5.60 -78.65 43.41
N THR A 3 5.09 -77.45 43.69
CA THR A 3 4.29 -76.67 42.70
C THR A 3 4.98 -75.33 42.36
N GLY A 4 6.31 -75.29 42.34
CA GLY A 4 7.07 -74.04 42.17
C GLY A 4 8.15 -74.03 41.09
N ASN A 5 8.56 -75.17 40.53
CA ASN A 5 9.74 -75.26 39.66
C ASN A 5 9.53 -76.22 38.48
N THR A 6 8.47 -76.02 37.69
CA THR A 6 8.47 -76.62 36.35
C THR A 6 9.29 -75.71 35.42
N PRO A 7 10.15 -76.27 34.56
CA PRO A 7 11.00 -75.48 33.65
C PRO A 7 10.15 -74.57 32.75
N LEU A 8 8.90 -74.95 32.46
CA LEU A 8 7.92 -74.14 31.75
C LEU A 8 7.53 -72.86 32.53
N ASN A 9 7.27 -72.95 33.83
CA ASN A 9 6.88 -71.80 34.65
C ASN A 9 8.08 -70.84 34.83
N GLN A 10 9.30 -71.37 34.98
CA GLN A 10 10.52 -70.57 34.99
C GLN A 10 10.75 -69.86 33.65
N ALA A 11 10.57 -70.55 32.52
CA ALA A 11 10.65 -69.95 31.20
C ALA A 11 9.59 -68.86 30.98
N GLN A 12 8.36 -69.06 31.45
CA GLN A 12 7.29 -68.06 31.41
C GLN A 12 7.61 -66.83 32.27
N ASN A 13 8.14 -67.03 33.48
CA ASN A 13 8.56 -65.92 34.35
C ASN A 13 9.73 -65.15 33.74
N PHE A 14 10.70 -65.83 33.12
CA PHE A 14 11.79 -65.16 32.40
C PHE A 14 11.28 -64.40 31.17
N ALA A 15 10.32 -64.96 30.42
CA ALA A 15 9.68 -64.26 29.31
C ALA A 15 8.99 -62.97 29.79
N LEU A 16 8.16 -63.05 30.85
CA LEU A 16 7.49 -61.89 31.44
C LEU A 16 8.48 -60.85 32.00
N GLN A 17 9.56 -61.28 32.63
CA GLN A 17 10.62 -60.38 33.10
C GLN A 17 11.35 -59.71 31.93
N SER A 18 11.61 -60.45 30.85
CA SER A 18 12.24 -59.90 29.64
C SER A 18 11.31 -58.90 28.93
N ASP A 19 10.01 -59.18 28.87
CA ASP A 19 9.01 -58.26 28.32
C ASP A 19 8.86 -57.00 29.17
N SER A 20 8.86 -57.14 30.50
CA SER A 20 8.84 -56.01 31.43
C SER A 20 10.09 -55.14 31.29
N ALA A 21 11.27 -55.75 31.22
CA ALA A 21 12.53 -55.04 30.98
C ALA A 21 12.55 -54.32 29.63
N ARG A 22 12.03 -54.96 28.56
CA ARG A 22 11.88 -54.36 27.23
C ARG A 22 10.94 -53.16 27.25
N LEU A 23 9.76 -53.30 27.87
CA LEU A 23 8.79 -52.21 27.98
C LEU A 23 9.35 -51.04 28.80
N LYS A 24 10.09 -51.33 29.87
CA LYS A 24 10.75 -50.29 30.67
C LYS A 24 11.82 -49.54 29.87
N ALA A 25 12.66 -50.26 29.12
CA ALA A 25 13.64 -49.63 28.23
C ALA A 25 12.97 -48.75 27.15
N LEU A 26 11.82 -49.18 26.62
CA LEU A 26 11.04 -48.38 25.66
C LEU A 26 10.49 -47.10 26.30
N VAL A 27 10.00 -47.17 27.53
CA VAL A 27 9.52 -45.98 28.26
C VAL A 27 10.67 -45.02 28.53
N ASP A 28 11.82 -45.53 29.01
CA ASP A 28 13.00 -44.70 29.26
C ASP A 28 13.50 -44.02 27.96
N GLU A 29 13.46 -44.73 26.82
CA GLU A 29 13.77 -44.17 25.50
C GLU A 29 12.80 -43.06 25.10
N LEU A 30 11.49 -43.27 25.29
CA LEU A 30 10.46 -42.28 24.96
C LEU A 30 10.54 -41.05 25.87
N GLU A 31 10.81 -41.22 27.16
CA GLU A 31 11.04 -40.11 28.09
C GLU A 31 12.26 -39.28 27.68
N LEU A 32 13.38 -39.93 27.32
CA LEU A 32 14.56 -39.24 26.78
C LEU A 32 14.25 -38.54 25.45
N ALA A 33 13.45 -39.15 24.58
CA ALA A 33 13.02 -38.55 23.32
C ALA A 33 12.14 -37.31 23.56
N GLN A 34 11.28 -37.33 24.58
CA GLN A 34 10.44 -36.22 24.99
C GLN A 34 11.26 -35.09 25.62
N LEU A 35 12.18 -35.42 26.53
CA LEU A 35 13.09 -34.45 27.16
C LEU A 35 14.01 -33.79 26.11
N SER A 36 14.49 -34.56 25.13
CA SER A 36 15.31 -34.03 24.02
C SER A 36 14.50 -33.35 22.92
N ALA A 37 13.16 -33.47 22.88
CA ALA A 37 12.33 -32.83 21.87
C ALA A 37 12.43 -31.31 21.96
N ASN A 38 12.34 -30.75 23.18
CA ASN A 38 12.50 -29.32 23.41
C ASN A 38 13.88 -28.82 22.97
N ASN A 39 14.95 -29.53 23.35
CA ASN A 39 16.31 -29.16 22.94
C ASN A 39 16.50 -29.22 21.42
N ARG A 40 15.88 -30.18 20.72
CA ARG A 40 15.91 -30.26 19.25
C ARG A 40 15.14 -29.11 18.61
N GLN A 41 14.01 -28.72 19.19
CA GLN A 41 13.22 -27.57 18.72
C GLN A 41 13.98 -26.26 18.94
N GLU A 42 14.59 -26.06 20.09
CA GLU A 42 15.45 -24.88 20.36
C GLU A 42 16.65 -24.85 19.42
N LEU A 43 17.33 -25.99 19.20
CA LEU A 43 18.45 -26.07 18.26
C LEU A 43 18.01 -25.74 16.82
N ALA A 44 16.85 -26.25 16.39
CA ALA A 44 16.30 -25.93 15.07
C ALA A 44 15.96 -24.45 14.94
N ARG A 45 15.39 -23.84 16.00
CA ARG A 45 15.12 -22.41 16.06
C ARG A 45 16.40 -21.58 15.99
N LEU A 46 17.41 -21.90 16.80
CA LEU A 46 18.70 -21.20 16.79
C LEU A 46 19.41 -21.31 15.44
N ARG A 47 19.34 -22.48 14.79
CA ARG A 47 19.88 -22.67 13.43
C ARG A 47 19.13 -21.81 12.41
N SER A 48 17.81 -21.70 12.52
CA SER A 48 17.01 -20.81 11.67
C SER A 48 17.38 -19.35 11.89
N GLU A 49 17.50 -18.92 13.15
CA GLU A 49 17.88 -17.54 13.50
C GLU A 49 19.30 -17.21 13.01
N LEU A 50 20.24 -18.15 13.12
CA LEU A 50 21.60 -18.00 12.59
C LEU A 50 21.60 -17.87 11.06
N ALA A 51 20.91 -18.77 10.35
CA ALA A 51 20.80 -18.71 8.90
C ALA A 51 20.13 -17.41 8.41
N GLU A 52 19.12 -16.92 9.13
CA GLU A 52 18.48 -15.64 8.82
C GLU A 52 19.46 -14.46 9.00
N LYS A 53 20.26 -14.47 10.07
CA LYS A 53 21.28 -13.44 10.31
C LYS A 53 22.39 -13.47 9.26
N GLU A 54 22.85 -14.64 8.87
CA GLU A 54 23.84 -14.79 7.80
C GLU A 54 23.30 -14.28 6.46
N SER A 55 22.04 -14.61 6.12
CA SER A 55 21.39 -14.08 4.91
C SER A 55 21.31 -12.55 4.94
N GLN A 56 20.89 -11.96 6.07
CA GLN A 56 20.81 -10.50 6.23
C GLN A 56 22.17 -9.82 6.05
N GLN A 57 23.24 -10.41 6.58
CA GLN A 57 24.60 -9.90 6.43
C GLN A 57 25.09 -9.98 4.97
N LEU A 58 24.84 -11.11 4.31
CA LEU A 58 25.21 -11.31 2.90
C LEU A 58 24.45 -10.35 1.99
N ASP A 59 23.16 -10.14 2.21
CA ASP A 59 22.35 -9.17 1.46
C ASP A 59 22.87 -7.75 1.65
N ALA A 60 23.20 -7.35 2.88
CA ALA A 60 23.79 -6.04 3.16
C ALA A 60 25.15 -5.86 2.48
N TYR A 61 25.99 -6.90 2.50
CA TYR A 61 27.29 -6.88 1.82
C TYR A 61 27.15 -6.79 0.29
N LEU A 62 26.23 -7.57 -0.29
CA LEU A 62 25.91 -7.51 -1.72
C LEU A 62 25.39 -6.12 -2.12
N GLN A 63 24.55 -5.51 -1.29
CA GLN A 63 24.06 -4.16 -1.55
C GLN A 63 25.19 -3.12 -1.49
N ALA A 64 26.08 -3.20 -0.50
CA ALA A 64 27.24 -2.32 -0.41
C ALA A 64 28.16 -2.46 -1.64
N LEU A 65 28.42 -3.70 -2.10
CA LEU A 65 29.22 -3.97 -3.29
C LEU A 65 28.57 -3.43 -4.56
N ARG A 66 27.24 -3.57 -4.70
CA ARG A 66 26.48 -2.98 -5.81
C ARG A 66 26.59 -1.46 -5.82
N ASN A 67 26.45 -0.82 -4.67
CA ASN A 67 26.55 0.63 -4.56
C ASN A 67 27.95 1.12 -4.92
N GLN A 68 28.99 0.41 -4.47
CA GLN A 68 30.37 0.68 -4.87
C GLN A 68 30.55 0.53 -6.39
N LEU A 69 30.07 -0.56 -6.99
CA LEU A 69 30.16 -0.79 -8.43
C LEU A 69 29.44 0.30 -9.23
N ASN A 70 28.26 0.71 -8.80
CA ASN A 70 27.51 1.80 -9.47
C ASN A 70 28.26 3.13 -9.37
N SER A 71 28.82 3.45 -8.20
CA SER A 71 29.61 4.67 -8.03
C SER A 71 30.85 4.69 -8.93
N GLN A 72 31.52 3.55 -9.09
CA GLN A 72 32.66 3.42 -9.99
C GLN A 72 32.25 3.58 -11.46
N ARG A 73 31.18 2.92 -11.89
CA ARG A 73 30.64 3.05 -13.25
C ARG A 73 30.21 4.48 -13.56
N GLN A 74 29.63 5.19 -12.58
CA GLN A 74 29.28 6.60 -12.75
C GLN A 74 30.52 7.46 -12.96
N LEU A 75 31.55 7.27 -12.13
CA LEU A 75 32.80 8.02 -12.25
C LEU A 75 33.52 7.73 -13.58
N GLU A 76 33.49 6.48 -14.05
CA GLU A 76 34.02 6.08 -15.35
C GLU A 76 33.25 6.74 -16.50
N ALA A 77 31.91 6.76 -16.43
CA ALA A 77 31.07 7.41 -17.42
C ALA A 77 31.29 8.93 -17.47
N GLU A 78 31.42 9.59 -16.31
CA GLU A 78 31.70 11.03 -16.23
C GLU A 78 33.07 11.38 -16.81
N ARG A 79 34.12 10.60 -16.51
CA ARG A 79 35.45 10.78 -17.11
C ARG A 79 35.44 10.54 -18.62
N ALA A 80 34.74 9.52 -19.09
CA ALA A 80 34.60 9.25 -20.52
C ALA A 80 33.89 10.41 -21.25
N LEU A 81 32.87 11.01 -20.63
CA LEU A 81 32.22 12.20 -21.14
C LEU A 81 33.15 13.42 -21.15
N GLU A 82 33.82 13.72 -20.04
CA GLU A 82 34.73 14.86 -19.92
C GLU A 82 35.88 14.79 -20.93
N SER A 83 36.51 13.61 -21.07
CA SER A 83 37.57 13.38 -22.06
C SER A 83 37.09 13.58 -23.49
N THR A 84 35.86 13.19 -23.82
CA THR A 84 35.31 13.40 -25.17
C THR A 84 34.88 14.85 -25.40
N GLU A 85 34.42 15.56 -24.37
CA GLU A 85 34.11 17.00 -24.43
C GLU A 85 35.38 17.85 -24.64
N LEU A 86 36.47 17.56 -23.91
CA LEU A 86 37.76 18.22 -24.09
C LEU A 86 38.32 18.02 -25.52
N LEU A 87 38.13 16.83 -26.11
CA LEU A 87 38.51 16.58 -27.50
C LEU A 87 37.67 17.42 -28.49
N ALA A 88 36.41 17.69 -28.16
CA ALA A 88 35.55 18.55 -28.98
C ALA A 88 35.90 20.04 -28.83
N GLU A 89 36.22 20.53 -27.63
CA GLU A 89 36.64 21.92 -27.41
C GLU A 89 37.94 22.27 -28.15
N ASN A 90 38.86 21.30 -28.26
CA ASN A 90 40.12 21.46 -28.99
C ASN A 90 39.97 21.36 -30.52
N SER A 91 38.78 21.02 -31.03
CA SER A 91 38.51 20.79 -32.45
C SER A 91 37.66 21.93 -33.02
N ALA A 92 38.18 22.67 -34.01
CA ALA A 92 37.42 23.69 -34.73
C ALA A 92 36.40 23.05 -35.70
N ASP A 93 35.16 23.55 -35.72
CA ASP A 93 34.04 23.13 -36.60
C ASP A 93 33.62 21.65 -36.51
N LEU A 94 32.92 21.28 -35.42
CA LEU A 94 32.21 19.99 -35.33
C LEU A 94 30.88 20.01 -36.12
N PRO A 95 30.58 18.97 -36.93
CA PRO A 95 29.27 18.77 -37.53
C PRO A 95 28.15 18.72 -36.48
N LYS A 96 26.98 19.27 -36.82
CA LYS A 96 25.81 19.32 -35.93
C LYS A 96 25.38 17.94 -35.41
N ASP A 97 25.57 16.90 -36.21
CA ASP A 97 25.20 15.52 -35.84
C ASP A 97 26.10 14.94 -34.74
N ILE A 98 27.40 15.29 -34.71
CA ILE A 98 28.32 14.89 -33.64
C ILE A 98 28.00 15.64 -32.34
N VAL A 99 27.64 16.92 -32.45
CA VAL A 99 27.19 17.73 -31.31
C VAL A 99 25.88 17.18 -30.72
N ALA A 100 24.98 16.65 -31.55
CA ALA A 100 23.76 15.99 -31.08
C ALA A 100 24.07 14.72 -30.26
N GLN A 101 25.10 13.94 -30.63
CA GLN A 101 25.50 12.75 -29.86
C GLN A 101 26.04 13.09 -28.47
N PHE A 102 26.74 14.23 -28.29
CA PHE A 102 27.15 14.70 -26.96
C PHE A 102 25.95 14.94 -26.05
N LYS A 103 24.89 15.58 -26.56
CA LYS A 103 23.65 15.79 -25.79
C LYS A 103 23.02 14.47 -25.37
N ILE A 104 22.93 13.50 -26.30
CA ILE A 104 22.39 12.17 -26.00
C ILE A 104 23.23 11.47 -24.92
N ASN A 105 24.57 11.50 -25.02
CA ASN A 105 25.43 10.87 -24.03
C ASN A 105 25.29 11.52 -22.64
N ARG A 106 25.14 12.85 -22.58
CA ARG A 106 24.85 13.58 -21.33
C ARG A 106 23.49 13.21 -20.73
N GLU A 107 22.45 13.10 -21.57
CA GLU A 107 21.13 12.63 -21.14
C GLU A 107 21.18 11.19 -20.61
N LEU A 108 21.92 10.29 -21.27
CA LEU A 108 22.08 8.91 -20.82
C LEU A 108 22.85 8.81 -19.49
N SER A 109 23.88 9.61 -19.30
CA SER A 109 24.60 9.67 -18.02
C SER A 109 23.72 10.24 -16.89
N ALA A 110 22.95 11.29 -17.17
CA ALA A 110 21.97 11.81 -16.22
C ALA A 110 20.89 10.75 -15.85
N ALA A 111 20.40 10.00 -16.85
CA ALA A 111 19.47 8.91 -16.62
C ALA A 111 20.08 7.78 -15.77
N LEU A 112 21.36 7.45 -15.99
CA LEU A 112 22.08 6.44 -15.21
C LEU A 112 22.20 6.86 -13.74
N ASN A 113 22.50 8.13 -13.49
CA ASN A 113 22.54 8.68 -12.12
C ASN A 113 21.14 8.66 -11.47
N GLN A 114 20.09 9.08 -12.19
CA GLN A 114 18.73 9.01 -11.69
C GLN A 114 18.31 7.57 -11.34
N GLN A 115 18.71 6.60 -12.16
CA GLN A 115 18.46 5.19 -11.93
C GLN A 115 19.16 4.67 -10.67
N ALA A 116 20.43 5.04 -10.45
CA ALA A 116 21.18 4.68 -9.25
C ALA A 116 20.51 5.23 -7.97
N GLN A 117 20.13 6.51 -7.97
CA GLN A 117 19.39 7.12 -6.86
C GLN A 117 18.06 6.42 -6.59
N ARG A 118 17.35 6.04 -7.65
CA ARG A 118 16.07 5.32 -7.50
C ARG A 118 16.28 3.94 -6.90
N MET A 119 17.34 3.24 -7.27
CA MET A 119 17.67 1.93 -6.71
C MET A 119 17.96 2.01 -5.21
N ASP A 120 18.68 3.03 -4.74
CA ASP A 120 18.91 3.25 -3.30
C ASP A 120 17.61 3.52 -2.54
N LEU A 121 16.71 4.32 -3.13
CA LEU A 121 15.39 4.58 -2.55
C LEU A 121 14.54 3.31 -2.44
N VAL A 122 14.48 2.50 -3.49
CA VAL A 122 13.74 1.22 -3.51
C VAL A 122 14.28 0.27 -2.44
N ALA A 123 15.61 0.18 -2.31
CA ALA A 123 16.22 -0.66 -1.29
C ALA A 123 15.98 -0.14 0.15
N SER A 124 15.90 1.18 0.35
CA SER A 124 15.48 1.76 1.63
C SER A 124 14.02 1.45 1.95
N GLN A 125 13.13 1.60 0.97
CA GLN A 125 11.70 1.30 1.11
C GLN A 125 11.47 -0.18 1.42
N GLN A 126 12.23 -1.09 0.80
CA GLN A 126 12.14 -2.52 1.08
C GLN A 126 12.53 -2.83 2.53
N ARG A 127 13.62 -2.25 3.04
CA ARG A 127 14.02 -2.40 4.45
C ARG A 127 12.95 -1.87 5.40
N GLN A 128 12.35 -0.73 5.06
CA GLN A 128 11.26 -0.15 5.83
C GLN A 128 10.02 -1.06 5.84
N ALA A 129 9.60 -1.58 4.68
CA ALA A 129 8.46 -2.49 4.56
C ALA A 129 8.66 -3.78 5.38
N THR A 130 9.85 -4.38 5.33
CA THR A 130 10.20 -5.55 6.14
C THR A 130 10.16 -5.24 7.64
N SER A 131 10.75 -4.12 8.06
CA SER A 131 10.74 -3.69 9.47
C SER A 131 9.32 -3.43 9.97
N GLN A 132 8.49 -2.76 9.17
CA GLN A 132 7.09 -2.50 9.48
C GLN A 132 6.29 -3.80 9.57
N THR A 133 6.52 -4.74 8.64
CA THR A 133 5.87 -6.06 8.65
C THR A 133 6.18 -6.81 9.94
N LEU A 134 7.43 -6.78 10.40
CA LEU A 134 7.82 -7.40 11.67
C LEU A 134 7.09 -6.75 12.86
N GLN A 135 7.02 -5.42 12.92
CA GLN A 135 6.31 -4.69 13.97
C GLN A 135 4.81 -5.03 13.99
N VAL A 136 4.17 -5.11 12.82
CA VAL A 136 2.76 -5.48 12.68
C VAL A 136 2.52 -6.92 13.14
N ARG A 137 3.39 -7.87 12.76
CA ARG A 137 3.29 -9.27 13.22
C ARG A 137 3.52 -9.43 14.72
N GLN A 138 4.44 -8.66 15.29
CA GLN A 138 4.64 -8.62 16.74
C GLN A 138 3.38 -8.10 17.44
N ALA A 139 2.82 -6.99 16.96
CA ALA A 139 1.57 -6.44 17.49
C ALA A 139 0.40 -7.44 17.37
N LEU A 140 0.30 -8.18 16.25
CA LEU A 140 -0.67 -9.25 16.07
C LEU A 140 -0.52 -10.37 17.12
N ASN A 141 0.70 -10.84 17.33
CA ASN A 141 0.98 -11.90 18.29
C ASN A 141 0.66 -11.43 19.72
N THR A 142 1.09 -10.22 20.09
CA THR A 142 0.72 -9.62 21.37
C THR A 142 -0.79 -9.48 21.50
N LEU A 143 -1.50 -9.03 20.46
CA LEU A 143 -2.96 -8.94 20.49
C LEU A 143 -3.59 -10.32 20.69
N ARG A 144 -3.12 -11.37 19.99
CA ARG A 144 -3.61 -12.74 20.18
C ARG A 144 -3.38 -13.27 21.60
N GLU A 145 -2.17 -13.15 22.13
CA GLU A 145 -1.82 -13.62 23.47
C GLU A 145 -2.54 -12.83 24.57
N GLN A 146 -2.54 -11.51 24.47
CA GLN A 146 -3.15 -10.62 25.46
C GLN A 146 -4.69 -10.60 25.35
N SER A 147 -5.26 -10.97 24.19
CA SER A 147 -6.72 -11.04 24.03
C SER A 147 -7.39 -12.01 24.99
N GLN A 148 -6.68 -13.06 25.41
CA GLN A 148 -7.17 -14.04 26.38
C GLN A 148 -7.41 -13.41 27.77
N TRP A 149 -6.71 -12.31 28.06
CA TRP A 149 -6.77 -11.60 29.34
C TRP A 149 -7.59 -10.31 29.27
N LEU A 150 -8.11 -9.94 28.09
CA LEU A 150 -8.91 -8.72 27.90
C LEU A 150 -10.17 -8.67 28.78
N GLY A 151 -10.72 -9.83 29.15
CA GLY A 151 -11.85 -9.91 30.07
C GLY A 151 -11.55 -9.46 31.50
N SER A 152 -10.27 -9.37 31.91
CA SER A 152 -9.89 -9.06 33.30
C SER A 152 -9.40 -7.62 33.53
N SER A 153 -9.00 -6.88 32.49
CA SER A 153 -8.47 -5.51 32.63
C SER A 153 -8.80 -4.60 31.44
N ASN A 154 -9.53 -3.52 31.71
CA ASN A 154 -9.91 -2.52 30.70
C ASN A 154 -8.70 -1.72 30.17
N LEU A 155 -7.63 -1.58 30.98
CA LEU A 155 -6.41 -0.86 30.62
C LEU A 155 -5.61 -1.58 29.52
N LEU A 156 -5.70 -2.92 29.45
CA LEU A 156 -5.05 -3.70 28.39
C LEU A 156 -5.72 -3.47 27.04
N GLY A 157 -7.04 -3.31 27.02
CA GLY A 157 -7.80 -2.97 25.81
C GLY A 157 -7.40 -1.61 25.23
N GLU A 158 -7.24 -0.60 26.08
CA GLU A 158 -6.82 0.75 25.67
C GLU A 158 -5.36 0.77 25.16
N ALA A 159 -4.44 0.07 25.83
CA ALA A 159 -3.05 -0.05 25.40
C ALA A 159 -2.92 -0.78 24.05
N LEU A 160 -3.67 -1.87 23.85
CA LEU A 160 -3.70 -2.59 22.57
C LEU A 160 -4.33 -1.74 21.45
N ARG A 161 -5.39 -0.98 21.74
CA ARG A 161 -5.98 -0.04 20.76
C ARG A 161 -5.01 1.06 20.37
N ALA A 162 -4.28 1.62 21.34
CA ALA A 162 -3.25 2.63 21.08
C ALA A 162 -2.08 2.06 20.25
N GLN A 163 -1.74 0.79 20.43
CA GLN A 163 -0.72 0.11 19.62
C GLN A 163 -1.22 -0.15 18.19
N VAL A 164 -2.49 -0.55 18.02
CA VAL A 164 -3.13 -0.72 16.71
C VAL A 164 -3.29 0.61 15.97
N ALA A 165 -3.62 1.69 16.67
CA ALA A 165 -3.74 3.03 16.10
C ALA A 165 -2.39 3.61 15.63
N ARG A 166 -1.27 3.06 16.10
CA ARG A 166 0.09 3.46 15.69
C ARG A 166 0.62 2.64 14.51
N LEU A 167 -0.16 1.69 13.98
CA LEU A 167 0.27 0.87 12.85
C LEU A 167 0.46 1.73 11.58
N PRO A 168 1.39 1.35 10.70
CA PRO A 168 1.61 2.06 9.44
C PRO A 168 0.35 2.10 8.57
N GLU A 169 0.23 3.13 7.74
CA GLU A 169 -0.81 3.18 6.72
C GLU A 169 -0.63 2.07 5.67
N MET A 170 -1.75 1.65 5.07
CA MET A 170 -1.75 0.58 4.09
C MET A 170 -1.00 1.02 2.81
N PRO A 171 -0.01 0.24 2.32
CA PRO A 171 0.74 0.60 1.13
C PRO A 171 -0.16 0.67 -0.11
N LYS A 172 0.13 1.58 -1.04
CA LYS A 172 -0.66 1.79 -2.28
C LYS A 172 -0.03 1.02 -3.45
N PRO A 173 -0.57 -0.14 -3.88
CA PRO A 173 0.06 -1.01 -4.89
C PRO A 173 0.11 -0.40 -6.32
N GLN A 174 -0.83 0.49 -6.66
CA GLN A 174 -0.98 1.05 -8.02
C GLN A 174 0.24 1.88 -8.47
N GLN A 175 0.94 2.54 -7.54
CA GLN A 175 2.09 3.37 -7.87
C GLN A 175 3.29 2.53 -8.36
N LEU A 176 3.52 1.36 -7.74
CA LEU A 176 4.60 0.45 -8.11
C LEU A 176 4.35 -0.21 -9.47
N ASP A 177 3.11 -0.58 -9.77
CA ASP A 177 2.76 -1.18 -11.06
C ASP A 177 2.98 -0.21 -12.23
N THR A 178 2.63 1.06 -12.02
CA THR A 178 2.88 2.13 -12.99
C THR A 178 4.37 2.33 -13.23
N GLU A 179 5.17 2.34 -12.17
CA GLU A 179 6.62 2.49 -12.24
C GLU A 179 7.29 1.33 -12.99
N MET A 180 6.92 0.09 -12.70
CA MET A 180 7.43 -1.09 -13.42
C MET A 180 7.08 -1.02 -14.91
N ALA A 181 5.88 -0.56 -15.26
CA ALA A 181 5.49 -0.37 -16.66
C ALA A 181 6.35 0.71 -17.34
N GLN A 182 6.57 1.85 -16.69
CA GLN A 182 7.44 2.92 -17.20
C GLN A 182 8.88 2.43 -17.41
N LEU A 183 9.42 1.63 -16.49
CA LEU A 183 10.76 1.07 -16.60
C LEU A 183 10.88 0.10 -17.79
N ARG A 184 9.85 -0.71 -18.05
CA ARG A 184 9.80 -1.58 -19.24
C ARG A 184 9.75 -0.79 -20.55
N VAL A 185 9.02 0.34 -20.57
CA VAL A 185 9.00 1.25 -21.73
C VAL A 185 10.37 1.91 -21.94
N GLN A 186 11.03 2.34 -20.86
CA GLN A 186 12.39 2.90 -20.94
C GLN A 186 13.39 1.86 -21.46
N ARG A 187 13.30 0.61 -21.01
CA ARG A 187 14.11 -0.51 -21.52
C ARG A 187 13.97 -0.67 -23.04
N LEU A 188 12.74 -0.70 -23.54
CA LEU A 188 12.46 -0.75 -24.99
C LEU A 188 13.08 0.45 -25.74
N ARG A 189 13.00 1.65 -25.16
CA ARG A 189 13.63 2.84 -25.73
C ARG A 189 15.16 2.70 -25.80
N TYR A 190 15.81 2.17 -24.75
CA TYR A 190 17.25 1.95 -24.74
C TYR A 190 17.69 0.84 -25.71
N GLU A 191 16.91 -0.23 -25.84
CA GLU A 191 17.13 -1.27 -26.86
C GLU A 191 17.03 -0.71 -28.28
N ASP A 192 16.04 0.15 -28.55
CA ASP A 192 15.90 0.83 -29.85
C ASP A 192 17.10 1.76 -30.14
N LEU A 193 17.56 2.54 -29.15
CA LEU A 193 18.77 3.37 -29.30
C LEU A 193 20.03 2.53 -29.56
N LEU A 194 20.17 1.38 -28.91
CA LEU A 194 21.26 0.44 -29.14
C LEU A 194 21.22 -0.12 -30.57
N ASN A 195 20.03 -0.47 -31.06
CA ASN A 195 19.83 -0.96 -32.42
C ASN A 195 20.08 0.10 -33.51
N LYS A 196 19.95 1.38 -33.17
CA LYS A 196 20.24 2.52 -34.07
C LYS A 196 21.73 2.86 -34.19
N GLN A 197 22.60 2.36 -33.29
CA GLN A 197 24.05 2.60 -33.35
C GLN A 197 24.74 2.30 -34.69
N PRO A 198 24.50 1.18 -35.38
CA PRO A 198 25.12 0.92 -36.68
C PRO A 198 24.75 1.97 -37.74
N LEU A 199 23.56 2.58 -37.65
CA LEU A 199 23.13 3.65 -38.54
C LEU A 199 23.88 4.96 -38.24
N LEU A 200 24.16 5.23 -36.96
CA LEU A 200 24.94 6.41 -36.52
C LEU A 200 26.41 6.36 -36.96
N ARG A 201 26.95 5.17 -37.24
CA ARG A 201 28.30 5.03 -37.83
C ARG A 201 28.37 5.44 -39.30
N GLN A 202 27.22 5.57 -39.97
CA GLN A 202 27.12 5.97 -41.38
C GLN A 202 26.78 7.47 -41.53
N ILE A 203 26.96 8.27 -40.47
CA ILE A 203 26.76 9.72 -40.55
C ILE A 203 27.82 10.33 -41.48
N HIS A 204 27.36 11.07 -42.48
CA HIS A 204 28.20 11.85 -43.40
C HIS A 204 28.16 13.32 -42.99
N GLN A 205 29.13 14.12 -43.44
CA GLN A 205 29.05 15.57 -43.25
C GLN A 205 27.83 16.15 -44.01
N ALA A 206 27.36 17.34 -43.60
CA ALA A 206 26.22 18.03 -44.23
C ALA A 206 26.41 18.27 -45.74
N ASP A 207 27.66 18.31 -46.22
CA ASP A 207 28.03 18.46 -47.63
C ASP A 207 28.20 17.13 -48.39
N GLY A 208 27.89 15.98 -47.76
CA GLY A 208 28.03 14.64 -48.33
C GLY A 208 29.45 14.07 -48.32
N GLN A 209 30.44 14.82 -47.82
CA GLN A 209 31.83 14.38 -47.69
C GLN A 209 32.01 13.43 -46.47
N PRO A 210 32.96 12.47 -46.54
CA PRO A 210 33.30 11.63 -45.40
C PRO A 210 33.90 12.47 -44.27
N LEU A 211 33.60 12.09 -43.03
CA LEU A 211 34.16 12.72 -41.83
C LEU A 211 35.70 12.68 -41.84
N THR A 212 36.33 13.73 -41.31
CA THR A 212 37.80 13.74 -41.14
C THR A 212 38.25 12.66 -40.15
N ALA A 213 39.52 12.25 -40.21
CA ALA A 213 40.05 11.21 -39.32
C ALA A 213 39.88 11.54 -37.82
N GLU A 214 40.02 12.81 -37.44
CA GLU A 214 39.80 13.27 -36.07
C GLU A 214 38.30 13.26 -35.70
N GLN A 215 37.42 13.73 -36.58
CA GLN A 215 35.97 13.68 -36.35
C GLN A 215 35.45 12.24 -36.23
N ASN A 216 35.99 11.30 -37.03
CA ASN A 216 35.66 9.89 -36.93
C ASN A 216 36.11 9.26 -35.61
N ARG A 217 37.31 9.61 -35.12
CA ARG A 217 37.79 9.15 -33.80
C ARG A 217 36.92 9.67 -32.67
N ILE A 218 36.52 10.94 -32.72
CA ILE A 218 35.61 11.55 -31.73
C ILE A 218 34.25 10.84 -31.76
N LEU A 219 33.66 10.64 -32.94
CA LEU A 219 32.38 9.94 -33.08
C LEU A 219 32.45 8.49 -32.59
N GLU A 220 33.52 7.76 -32.92
CA GLU A 220 33.69 6.37 -32.48
C GLU A 220 33.85 6.27 -30.95
N ALA A 221 34.63 7.18 -30.36
CA ALA A 221 34.75 7.28 -28.90
C ALA A 221 33.39 7.57 -28.24
N GLN A 222 32.62 8.52 -28.78
CA GLN A 222 31.28 8.83 -28.28
C GLN A 222 30.31 7.65 -28.39
N LEU A 223 30.29 6.95 -29.53
CA LEU A 223 29.41 5.79 -29.74
C LEU A 223 29.79 4.62 -28.83
N ARG A 224 31.08 4.47 -28.53
CA ARG A 224 31.55 3.51 -27.53
C ARG A 224 31.03 3.88 -26.14
N THR A 225 31.20 5.12 -25.69
CA THR A 225 30.66 5.60 -24.41
C THR A 225 29.14 5.45 -24.37
N GLN A 226 28.43 5.78 -25.45
CA GLN A 226 26.98 5.60 -25.57
C GLN A 226 26.58 4.14 -25.38
N ARG A 227 27.31 3.20 -25.99
CA ARG A 227 27.05 1.76 -25.85
C ARG A 227 27.27 1.27 -24.42
N GLU A 228 28.34 1.72 -23.78
CA GLU A 228 28.66 1.39 -22.39
C GLU A 228 27.59 1.94 -21.44
N LEU A 229 27.13 3.18 -21.65
CA LEU A 229 26.01 3.80 -20.93
C LEU A 229 24.69 3.05 -21.12
N LEU A 230 24.32 2.74 -22.37
CA LEU A 230 23.08 2.03 -22.69
C LEU A 230 23.08 0.62 -22.09
N ASN A 231 24.19 -0.13 -22.21
CA ASN A 231 24.31 -1.44 -21.58
C ASN A 231 24.20 -1.36 -20.05
N SER A 232 24.80 -0.33 -19.44
CA SER A 232 24.69 -0.09 -18.00
C SER A 232 23.27 0.24 -17.57
N LEU A 233 22.57 1.09 -18.33
CA LEU A 233 21.15 1.42 -18.11
C LEU A 233 20.22 0.21 -18.24
N LEU A 234 20.47 -0.65 -19.23
CA LEU A 234 19.71 -1.89 -19.44
C LEU A 234 19.92 -2.88 -18.28
N GLN A 235 21.18 -3.14 -17.90
CA GLN A 235 21.51 -4.03 -16.78
C GLN A 235 20.99 -3.48 -15.44
N GLY A 236 21.15 -2.17 -15.22
CA GLY A 236 20.60 -1.47 -14.06
C GLY A 236 19.08 -1.51 -14.05
N GLY A 237 18.43 -1.49 -15.22
CA GLY A 237 16.98 -1.53 -15.38
C GLY A 237 16.41 -2.88 -15.01
N ASP A 238 17.04 -3.96 -15.47
CA ASP A 238 16.65 -5.32 -15.10
C ASP A 238 16.84 -5.57 -13.59
N THR A 239 17.92 -5.03 -13.00
CA THR A 239 18.16 -5.10 -11.56
C THR A 239 17.12 -4.31 -10.78
N LEU A 240 16.83 -3.08 -11.20
CA LEU A 240 15.81 -2.23 -10.56
C LEU A 240 14.41 -2.86 -10.66
N LEU A 241 14.07 -3.48 -11.78
CA LEU A 241 12.80 -4.21 -11.94
C LEU A 241 12.69 -5.36 -10.94
N LEU A 242 13.77 -6.09 -10.72
CA LEU A 242 13.83 -7.19 -9.74
C LEU A 242 13.68 -6.66 -8.31
N GLU A 243 14.38 -5.58 -7.93
CA GLU A 243 14.24 -4.97 -6.60
C GLU A 243 12.84 -4.36 -6.39
N LEU A 244 12.25 -3.74 -7.41
CA LEU A 244 10.84 -3.29 -7.35
C LEU A 244 9.86 -4.45 -7.18
N THR A 245 10.13 -5.59 -7.82
CA THR A 245 9.31 -6.79 -7.66
C THR A 245 9.41 -7.32 -6.22
N LYS A 246 10.61 -7.36 -5.64
CA LYS A 246 10.79 -7.71 -4.21
C LYS A 246 10.07 -6.72 -3.29
N LEU A 247 10.17 -5.42 -3.57
CA LEU A 247 9.45 -4.38 -2.81
C LEU A 247 7.93 -4.62 -2.88
N LYS A 248 7.38 -4.92 -4.07
CA LYS A 248 5.96 -5.27 -4.23
C LYS A 248 5.56 -6.46 -3.38
N VAL A 249 6.38 -7.52 -3.36
CA VAL A 249 6.13 -8.70 -2.51
C VAL A 249 6.16 -8.32 -1.02
N SER A 250 7.16 -7.54 -0.58
CA SER A 250 7.25 -7.11 0.82
C SER A 250 6.07 -6.21 1.24
N ASN A 251 5.59 -5.33 0.36
CA ASN A 251 4.41 -4.52 0.60
C ASN A 251 3.14 -5.36 0.64
N GLY A 252 3.03 -6.41 -0.18
CA GLY A 252 1.94 -7.38 -0.09
C GLY A 252 1.93 -8.10 1.26
N GLN A 253 3.09 -8.53 1.76
CA GLN A 253 3.20 -9.13 3.09
C GLN A 253 2.81 -8.18 4.22
N LEU A 254 3.18 -6.90 4.10
CA LEU A 254 2.75 -5.85 5.04
C LEU A 254 1.23 -5.66 4.99
N GLU A 255 0.66 -5.58 3.80
CA GLU A 255 -0.79 -5.44 3.58
C GLU A 255 -1.56 -6.61 4.19
N ASP A 256 -1.11 -7.85 3.96
CA ASP A 256 -1.71 -9.05 4.54
C ASP A 256 -1.64 -9.03 6.08
N ALA A 257 -0.49 -8.66 6.65
CA ALA A 257 -0.33 -8.56 8.10
C ALA A 257 -1.23 -7.46 8.70
N LEU A 258 -1.37 -6.31 8.03
CA LEU A 258 -2.25 -5.23 8.46
C LEU A 258 -3.73 -5.65 8.40
N LYS A 259 -4.14 -6.38 7.35
CA LYS A 259 -5.50 -6.95 7.25
C LYS A 259 -5.77 -7.94 8.38
N GLU A 260 -4.82 -8.82 8.67
CA GLU A 260 -4.94 -9.81 9.75
C GLU A 260 -5.05 -9.12 11.14
N VAL A 261 -4.29 -8.06 11.38
CA VAL A 261 -4.42 -7.25 12.60
C VAL A 261 -5.75 -6.54 12.68
N ASN A 262 -6.24 -5.97 11.57
CA ASN A 262 -7.55 -5.32 11.54
C ASN A 262 -8.68 -6.32 11.83
N GLU A 263 -8.63 -7.51 11.24
CA GLU A 263 -9.58 -8.61 11.51
C GLU A 263 -9.50 -9.05 12.99
N ALA A 264 -8.29 -9.24 13.53
CA ALA A 264 -8.11 -9.61 14.93
C ALA A 264 -8.60 -8.51 15.89
N THR A 265 -8.40 -7.24 15.53
CA THR A 265 -8.90 -6.09 16.29
C THR A 265 -10.44 -6.09 16.32
N HIS A 266 -11.09 -6.28 15.18
CA HIS A 266 -12.54 -6.44 15.13
C HIS A 266 -13.04 -7.66 15.91
N ARG A 267 -12.30 -8.77 15.89
CA ARG A 267 -12.70 -9.99 16.61
C ARG A 267 -12.57 -9.88 18.12
N TYR A 268 -11.43 -9.38 18.61
CA TYR A 268 -11.08 -9.42 20.03
C TYR A 268 -11.31 -8.11 20.75
N LEU A 269 -11.13 -6.98 20.06
CA LEU A 269 -11.16 -5.65 20.67
C LEU A 269 -12.52 -4.96 20.55
N PHE A 270 -13.38 -5.38 19.60
CA PHE A 270 -14.71 -4.78 19.40
C PHE A 270 -15.62 -4.89 20.63
N TRP A 271 -15.53 -6.00 21.36
CA TRP A 271 -16.37 -6.27 22.53
C TRP A 271 -15.81 -5.70 23.84
N THR A 272 -14.63 -5.09 23.82
CA THR A 272 -14.05 -4.45 25.03
C THR A 272 -14.74 -3.11 25.28
N SER A 273 -15.29 -2.94 26.48
CA SER A 273 -16.06 -1.74 26.87
C SER A 273 -15.18 -0.49 26.81
N ASP A 274 -15.38 0.31 25.77
CA ASP A 274 -14.75 1.63 25.56
C ASP A 274 -15.37 2.71 26.46
N VAL A 275 -15.58 2.38 27.74
CA VAL A 275 -16.21 3.28 28.68
C VAL A 275 -15.15 3.76 29.66
N ARG A 276 -14.57 4.92 29.35
CA ARG A 276 -13.94 5.75 30.38
C ARG A 276 -14.94 5.88 31.53
N PRO A 277 -14.56 5.65 32.79
CA PRO A 277 -15.49 5.85 33.90
C PRO A 277 -16.00 7.29 33.79
N MET A 278 -17.33 7.46 33.62
CA MET A 278 -17.96 8.77 33.46
C MET A 278 -17.53 9.67 34.61
N THR A 279 -16.51 10.50 34.36
CA THR A 279 -16.01 11.44 35.35
C THR A 279 -16.88 12.69 35.22
N ILE A 280 -17.19 13.34 36.34
CA ILE A 280 -18.17 14.44 36.44
C ILE A 280 -17.79 15.67 35.56
N ALA A 281 -16.61 15.67 34.93
CA ALA A 281 -16.13 16.71 34.01
C ALA A 281 -16.71 16.64 32.58
N TRP A 282 -17.37 15.56 32.17
CA TRP A 282 -17.92 15.38 30.82
C TRP A 282 -18.83 16.52 30.31
N PRO A 283 -19.74 17.13 31.12
CA PRO A 283 -20.55 18.25 30.66
C PRO A 283 -19.73 19.52 30.36
N LEU A 284 -18.60 19.71 31.04
CA LEU A 284 -17.75 20.88 30.88
C LEU A 284 -16.91 20.80 29.61
N GLU A 285 -16.39 19.61 29.28
CA GLU A 285 -15.68 19.36 28.03
C GLU A 285 -16.61 19.54 26.82
N ILE A 286 -17.84 19.00 26.89
CA ILE A 286 -18.85 19.21 25.83
C ILE A 286 -19.22 20.68 25.71
N ALA A 287 -19.38 21.42 26.81
CA ALA A 287 -19.68 22.84 26.75
C ALA A 287 -18.52 23.65 26.13
N GLN A 288 -17.27 23.27 26.39
CA GLN A 288 -16.09 23.90 25.80
C GLN A 288 -15.97 23.58 24.30
N ASP A 289 -16.22 22.33 23.89
CA ASP A 289 -16.20 21.94 22.49
C ASP A 289 -17.38 22.51 21.70
N LEU A 290 -18.59 22.58 22.28
CA LEU A 290 -19.72 23.30 21.70
C LEU A 290 -19.40 24.79 21.55
N ARG A 291 -18.77 25.41 22.55
CA ARG A 291 -18.37 26.82 22.47
C ARG A 291 -17.34 27.05 21.36
N ARG A 292 -16.48 26.06 21.09
CA ARG A 292 -15.50 26.10 20.00
C ARG A 292 -16.16 25.95 18.63
N LEU A 293 -17.18 25.10 18.51
CA LEU A 293 -18.02 24.95 17.31
C LEU A 293 -18.94 26.15 17.04
N ILE A 294 -19.36 26.86 18.11
CA ILE A 294 -20.21 28.06 18.05
C ILE A 294 -19.36 29.35 17.91
N SER A 295 -18.04 29.23 17.80
CA SER A 295 -17.17 30.41 17.62
C SER A 295 -17.47 31.13 16.30
N LEU A 296 -17.39 32.46 16.32
CA LEU A 296 -17.80 33.36 15.22
C LEU A 296 -17.10 33.06 13.88
N ASP A 297 -15.91 32.45 13.92
CA ASP A 297 -15.17 32.04 12.72
C ASP A 297 -15.84 30.86 12.01
N THR A 298 -16.36 29.86 12.73
CA THR A 298 -17.08 28.72 12.14
C THR A 298 -18.34 29.17 11.41
N PHE A 299 -19.13 30.05 12.03
CA PHE A 299 -20.34 30.59 11.42
C PHE A 299 -20.03 31.52 10.23
N SER A 300 -18.94 32.30 10.31
CA SER A 300 -18.48 33.09 9.17
C SER A 300 -17.98 32.22 8.01
N GLN A 301 -17.33 31.09 8.29
CA GLN A 301 -16.84 30.16 7.25
C GLN A 301 -17.99 29.41 6.57
N LEU A 302 -18.98 28.93 7.33
CA LEU A 302 -20.22 28.35 6.78
C LEU A 302 -21.04 29.37 5.96
N GLY A 303 -21.11 30.62 6.43
CA GLY A 303 -21.76 31.71 5.68
C GLY A 303 -21.03 32.02 4.37
N LYS A 304 -19.69 32.12 4.40
CA LYS A 304 -18.88 32.36 3.19
C LYS A 304 -18.90 31.18 2.22
N ALA A 305 -18.87 29.94 2.71
CA ALA A 305 -19.02 28.73 1.89
C ALA A 305 -20.40 28.67 1.23
N SER A 306 -21.46 29.07 1.95
CA SER A 306 -22.82 29.15 1.39
C SER A 306 -22.93 30.22 0.29
N VAL A 307 -22.29 31.38 0.46
CA VAL A 307 -22.21 32.43 -0.58
C VAL A 307 -21.39 31.96 -1.79
N MET A 308 -20.31 31.22 -1.57
CA MET A 308 -19.49 30.63 -2.64
C MET A 308 -20.28 29.55 -3.41
N MET A 309 -21.00 28.67 -2.71
CA MET A 309 -21.87 27.65 -3.32
C MET A 309 -22.97 28.28 -4.19
N LEU A 310 -23.49 29.45 -3.79
CA LEU A 310 -24.48 30.22 -4.56
C LEU A 310 -23.87 31.02 -5.73
N THR A 311 -22.55 31.24 -5.76
CA THR A 311 -21.87 32.03 -6.80
C THR A 311 -21.19 31.14 -7.86
N SER A 312 -20.81 29.91 -7.51
CA SER A 312 -20.16 28.96 -8.41
C SER A 312 -21.13 28.37 -9.45
N LYS A 313 -20.74 28.40 -10.73
CA LYS A 313 -21.56 27.94 -11.87
C LYS A 313 -21.88 26.44 -11.83
N GLU A 314 -21.06 25.62 -11.17
CA GLU A 314 -21.21 24.16 -11.14
C GLU A 314 -22.16 23.69 -10.03
N THR A 315 -22.23 24.40 -8.90
CA THR A 315 -23.09 24.07 -7.75
C THR A 315 -24.48 24.72 -7.80
N ILE A 316 -24.64 25.81 -8.57
CA ILE A 316 -25.91 26.54 -8.64
C ILE A 316 -27.01 25.75 -9.37
N LEU A 317 -26.68 25.06 -10.47
CA LEU A 317 -27.61 24.22 -11.25
C LEU A 317 -28.23 23.08 -10.41
N PRO A 318 -27.44 22.23 -9.72
CA PRO A 318 -27.99 21.17 -8.87
C PRO A 318 -28.74 21.72 -7.65
N LEU A 319 -28.29 22.83 -7.06
CA LEU A 319 -28.99 23.48 -5.95
C LEU A 319 -30.38 23.99 -6.39
N PHE A 320 -30.47 24.70 -7.52
CA PHE A 320 -31.76 25.15 -8.07
C PHE A 320 -32.66 23.97 -8.44
N GLY A 321 -32.10 22.91 -9.02
CA GLY A 321 -32.82 21.67 -9.30
C GLY A 321 -33.42 21.05 -8.04
N ALA A 322 -32.64 20.93 -6.96
CA ALA A 322 -33.10 20.43 -5.67
C ALA A 322 -34.16 21.34 -5.04
N LEU A 323 -34.02 22.66 -5.16
CA LEU A 323 -34.97 23.63 -4.60
C LEU A 323 -36.31 23.61 -5.36
N ILE A 324 -36.28 23.50 -6.69
CA ILE A 324 -37.48 23.27 -7.52
C ILE A 324 -38.15 21.95 -7.13
N LEU A 325 -37.36 20.89 -6.91
CA LEU A 325 -37.86 19.57 -6.53
C LEU A 325 -38.53 19.58 -5.15
N VAL A 326 -37.96 20.33 -4.19
CA VAL A 326 -38.58 20.58 -2.87
C VAL A 326 -39.85 21.42 -3.00
N GLY A 327 -39.84 22.49 -3.79
CA GLY A 327 -41.04 23.31 -4.04
C GLY A 327 -42.17 22.50 -4.68
N CYS A 328 -41.83 21.67 -5.67
CA CYS A 328 -42.76 20.75 -6.34
C CYS A 328 -43.30 19.69 -5.36
N SER A 329 -42.47 19.19 -4.44
CA SER A 329 -42.91 18.27 -3.39
C SER A 329 -43.87 18.91 -2.39
N ILE A 330 -43.60 20.14 -1.94
CA ILE A 330 -44.52 20.85 -1.03
C ILE A 330 -45.88 21.06 -1.70
N TYR A 331 -45.89 21.39 -2.99
CA TYR A 331 -47.12 21.51 -3.77
C TYR A 331 -47.82 20.15 -3.95
N SER A 332 -47.07 19.10 -4.29
CA SER A 332 -47.60 17.76 -4.55
C SER A 332 -48.06 17.04 -3.28
N ARG A 333 -47.55 17.40 -2.09
CA ARG A 333 -48.01 16.88 -0.78
C ARG A 333 -49.51 17.05 -0.59
N ARG A 334 -50.08 18.18 -0.99
CA ARG A 334 -51.54 18.42 -0.92
C ARG A 334 -52.35 17.50 -1.83
N TYR A 335 -51.78 17.13 -2.97
CA TYR A 335 -52.40 16.19 -3.91
C TYR A 335 -52.24 14.75 -3.42
N PHE A 336 -51.08 14.41 -2.86
CA PHE A 336 -50.78 13.09 -2.31
C PHE A 336 -51.63 12.77 -1.07
N THR A 337 -51.85 13.72 -0.16
CA THR A 337 -52.75 13.50 0.98
C THR A 337 -54.19 13.26 0.54
N ARG A 338 -54.71 14.04 -0.41
CA ARG A 338 -56.04 13.80 -1.03
C ARG A 338 -56.12 12.49 -1.80
N PHE A 339 -55.02 12.07 -2.42
CA PHE A 339 -54.91 10.79 -3.11
C PHE A 339 -54.88 9.61 -2.11
N LEU A 340 -54.15 9.74 -1.01
CA LEU A 340 -54.10 8.76 0.07
C LEU A 340 -55.45 8.62 0.76
N GLU A 341 -56.18 9.71 1.03
CA GLU A 341 -57.53 9.65 1.59
C GLU A 341 -58.50 8.86 0.69
N ARG A 342 -58.43 9.07 -0.63
CA ARG A 342 -59.26 8.35 -1.61
C ARG A 342 -58.86 6.89 -1.81
N SER A 343 -57.56 6.61 -1.73
CA SER A 343 -57.01 5.25 -1.85
C SER A 343 -57.24 4.44 -0.58
N ALA A 344 -57.07 5.03 0.61
CA ALA A 344 -57.33 4.40 1.91
C ALA A 344 -58.81 4.03 2.09
N ALA A 345 -59.74 4.82 1.54
CA ALA A 345 -61.17 4.48 1.55
C ALA A 345 -61.55 3.27 0.67
N LYS A 346 -60.66 2.84 -0.24
CA LYS A 346 -60.87 1.73 -1.17
C LYS A 346 -60.12 0.46 -0.78
N VAL A 347 -59.06 0.59 0.02
CA VAL A 347 -58.30 -0.54 0.58
C VAL A 347 -59.13 -1.20 1.68
N GLY A 348 -59.41 -2.50 1.53
CA GLY A 348 -60.27 -3.27 2.44
C GLY A 348 -61.64 -3.68 1.87
N LYS A 349 -61.98 -3.29 0.62
CA LYS A 349 -63.15 -3.83 -0.10
C LYS A 349 -62.69 -4.74 -1.24
N VAL A 350 -63.02 -6.03 -1.12
CA VAL A 350 -62.52 -7.15 -1.94
C VAL A 350 -62.78 -7.00 -3.45
N THR A 351 -63.75 -6.19 -3.87
CA THR A 351 -64.08 -5.99 -5.29
C THR A 351 -63.38 -4.79 -5.96
N GLN A 352 -62.71 -3.91 -5.21
CA GLN A 352 -62.11 -2.68 -5.73
C GLN A 352 -60.59 -2.60 -5.54
N ASP A 353 -60.01 -3.52 -4.79
CA ASP A 353 -58.59 -3.53 -4.49
C ASP A 353 -57.79 -4.04 -5.70
N HIS A 354 -56.89 -3.21 -6.22
CA HIS A 354 -56.03 -3.54 -7.35
C HIS A 354 -54.58 -3.31 -6.95
N PHE A 355 -53.69 -4.26 -7.27
CA PHE A 355 -52.24 -4.15 -7.04
C PHE A 355 -51.62 -2.87 -7.66
N TRP A 356 -52.24 -2.33 -8.71
CA TRP A 356 -51.81 -1.06 -9.31
C TRP A 356 -52.00 0.15 -8.39
N LEU A 357 -52.97 0.13 -7.46
CA LEU A 357 -53.18 1.18 -6.47
C LEU A 357 -52.07 1.20 -5.41
N THR A 358 -51.62 0.04 -4.94
CA THR A 358 -50.53 -0.09 -3.98
C THR A 358 -49.17 0.29 -4.61
N LEU A 359 -48.93 -0.09 -5.86
CA LEU A 359 -47.72 0.33 -6.58
C LEU A 359 -47.70 1.86 -6.80
N ARG A 360 -48.85 2.44 -7.16
CA ARG A 360 -48.96 3.89 -7.34
C ARG A 360 -48.76 4.67 -6.04
N THR A 361 -49.30 4.17 -4.92
CA THR A 361 -49.08 4.81 -3.61
C THR A 361 -47.62 4.75 -3.18
N LEU A 362 -46.93 3.62 -3.41
CA LEU A 362 -45.51 3.48 -3.12
C LEU A 362 -44.65 4.43 -3.98
N PHE A 363 -44.94 4.54 -5.28
CA PHE A 363 -44.26 5.48 -6.18
C PHE A 363 -44.41 6.93 -5.72
N TRP A 364 -45.63 7.38 -5.43
CA TRP A 364 -45.86 8.75 -4.95
C TRP A 364 -45.28 9.00 -3.55
N SER A 365 -45.22 7.98 -2.69
CA SER A 365 -44.58 8.07 -1.37
C SER A 365 -43.08 8.33 -1.50
N ILE A 366 -42.38 7.59 -2.36
CA ILE A 366 -40.95 7.81 -2.65
C ILE A 366 -40.73 9.20 -3.25
N LEU A 367 -41.57 9.61 -4.20
CA LEU A 367 -41.46 10.91 -4.87
C LEU A 367 -41.66 12.10 -3.89
N VAL A 368 -42.52 11.94 -2.89
CA VAL A 368 -42.78 12.97 -1.87
C VAL A 368 -41.72 12.98 -0.76
N ALA A 369 -41.09 11.83 -0.48
CA ALA A 369 -40.07 11.66 0.56
C ALA A 369 -38.63 11.91 0.10
N SER A 370 -38.30 11.65 -1.17
CA SER A 370 -36.97 11.86 -1.77
C SER A 370 -36.40 13.29 -1.79
N PRO A 371 -37.19 14.38 -1.80
CA PRO A 371 -36.66 15.74 -1.93
C PRO A 371 -35.72 16.16 -0.79
N LEU A 372 -36.00 15.68 0.42
CA LEU A 372 -35.21 16.04 1.59
C LEU A 372 -33.82 15.38 1.54
N PRO A 373 -33.70 14.04 1.34
CA PRO A 373 -32.41 13.40 1.05
C PRO A 373 -31.64 14.03 -0.12
N VAL A 374 -32.32 14.39 -1.21
CA VAL A 374 -31.68 15.01 -2.39
C VAL A 374 -31.14 16.41 -2.07
N LEU A 375 -31.86 17.19 -1.27
CA LEU A 375 -31.39 18.49 -0.81
C LEU A 375 -30.16 18.34 0.10
N TRP A 376 -30.18 17.40 1.05
CA TRP A 376 -29.01 17.10 1.89
C TRP A 376 -27.80 16.66 1.07
N MET A 377 -28.00 15.79 0.08
CA MET A 377 -26.94 15.31 -0.80
C MET A 377 -26.34 16.42 -1.65
N THR A 378 -27.17 17.34 -2.18
CA THR A 378 -26.69 18.48 -2.98
C THR A 378 -25.99 19.54 -2.13
N LEU A 379 -26.44 19.76 -0.89
CA LEU A 379 -25.72 20.59 0.08
C LEU A 379 -24.36 20.00 0.46
N GLY A 380 -24.30 18.69 0.75
CA GLY A 380 -23.05 17.99 1.06
C GLY A 380 -22.06 18.07 -0.09
N TYR A 381 -22.54 17.85 -1.32
CA TYR A 381 -21.72 18.00 -2.53
C TYR A 381 -21.15 19.42 -2.70
N GLY A 382 -21.96 20.46 -2.54
CA GLY A 382 -21.47 21.84 -2.67
C GLY A 382 -20.56 22.31 -1.53
N LEU A 383 -20.73 21.77 -0.32
CA LEU A 383 -19.83 22.04 0.81
C LEU A 383 -18.47 21.35 0.65
N ARG A 384 -18.43 20.16 0.02
CA ARG A 384 -17.19 19.45 -0.32
C ARG A 384 -16.33 20.20 -1.34
N GLU A 385 -16.98 20.90 -2.26
CA GLU A 385 -16.33 21.67 -3.33
C GLU A 385 -15.82 23.04 -2.86
N ALA A 386 -16.22 23.47 -1.65
CA ALA A 386 -15.76 24.69 -0.99
C ALA A 386 -14.37 24.52 -0.35
N TRP A 387 -13.36 24.24 -1.17
CA TRP A 387 -11.96 24.00 -0.80
C TRP A 387 -11.28 25.04 0.15
N PRO A 388 -11.69 26.33 0.24
CA PRO A 388 -11.05 27.27 1.15
C PRO A 388 -11.43 27.08 2.63
N TYR A 389 -12.45 26.27 2.92
CA TYR A 389 -13.05 26.16 4.26
C TYR A 389 -13.01 24.71 4.77
N PRO A 390 -11.95 24.30 5.49
CA PRO A 390 -11.73 22.90 5.85
C PRO A 390 -12.83 22.31 6.74
N LEU A 391 -13.52 23.15 7.53
CA LEU A 391 -14.66 22.73 8.33
C LEU A 391 -15.92 22.48 7.50
N ALA A 392 -16.15 23.25 6.44
CA ALA A 392 -17.27 23.04 5.52
C ALA A 392 -17.09 21.75 4.73
N VAL A 393 -15.85 21.48 4.30
CA VAL A 393 -15.49 20.22 3.62
C VAL A 393 -15.67 19.02 4.55
N ALA A 394 -15.23 19.12 5.81
CA ALA A 394 -15.42 18.05 6.79
C ALA A 394 -16.90 17.75 7.11
N ILE A 395 -17.77 18.76 7.07
CA ILE A 395 -19.23 18.59 7.20
C ILE A 395 -19.85 18.02 5.91
N GLY A 396 -19.27 18.32 4.74
CA GLY A 396 -19.72 17.77 3.46
C GLY A 396 -19.31 16.32 3.20
N ASP A 397 -18.22 15.86 3.83
CA ASP A 397 -17.71 14.48 3.73
C ASP A 397 -18.32 13.51 4.77
N GLY A 398 -18.98 14.03 5.81
CA GLY A 398 -19.66 13.25 6.87
C GLY A 398 -21.15 13.07 6.60
#